data_AF-A0A8J3JGZ0-F1
#
_entry.id   AF-A0A8J3JGZ0-F1
#
_cell.length_a   1.000
_cell.length_b   1.000
_cell.length_c   1.000
_cell.angle_alpha   90.00
_cell.angle_beta   90.00
_cell.angle_gamma   90.00
#
_symmetry.space_group_name_H-M   'P 1'
#
loop_
_entity.id
_entity.type
_entity.pdbx_description
1 polymer ?
#
loop_
_entity_poly.entity_id
_entity_poly.type
_entity_poly.pdbx_seq_one_letter_code
_entity_poly.pdbx_strand_id
1 'polypeptide(L)' 'MAGEDAWSGVVVKKSRAMYDGANLYRKLDVRLDGGDVRNVKVARDLWKQLEVGDRVVKEAGADPRRG' A
#
# COMPACT_ATOMS: atom_id res chain seq x y z
N MET A 1 11.51 10.27 2.81
CA MET A 1 12.13 8.98 3.14
C MET A 1 11.02 8.08 3.64
N ALA A 2 10.55 7.14 2.84
CA ALA A 2 9.44 6.28 3.21
C ALA A 2 9.78 4.84 2.85
N GLY A 3 10.05 4.04 3.87
CA GLY A 3 9.71 2.62 3.84
C GLY A 3 10.88 1.65 3.75
N GLU A 4 11.87 1.77 4.63
CA GLU A 4 12.74 0.62 4.94
C GLU A 4 12.15 -0.25 6.05
N ASP A 5 11.23 0.29 6.86
CA ASP A 5 10.63 -0.41 7.99
C ASP A 5 9.61 -1.48 7.55
N ALA A 6 9.58 -2.57 8.32
CA ALA A 6 8.58 -3.62 8.20
C ALA A 6 7.24 -3.17 8.81
N TRP A 7 6.14 -3.54 8.18
CA TRP A 7 4.80 -3.28 8.70
C TRP A 7 3.76 -4.24 8.13
N SER A 8 2.66 -4.39 8.86
CA SER A 8 1.47 -5.12 8.44
C SER A 8 0.22 -4.31 8.72
N GLY A 9 -0.82 -4.55 7.92
CA GLY A 9 -2.10 -3.89 8.09
C GLY A 9 -3.16 -4.35 7.11
N VAL A 10 -4.28 -3.65 7.11
CA VAL A 10 -5.45 -3.95 6.29
C VAL A 10 -5.73 -2.80 5.33
N VAL A 11 -6.01 -3.11 4.07
CA VAL A 11 -6.40 -2.12 3.07
C VAL A 11 -7.75 -1.54 3.46
N VAL A 12 -7.80 -0.22 3.70
CA VAL A 12 -9.05 0.50 4.00
C VAL A 12 -9.55 1.32 2.82
N LYS A 13 -8.68 1.63 1.85
CA LYS A 13 -9.06 2.35 0.63
C LYS A 13 -8.10 2.07 -0.52
N LYS A 14 -8.63 2.06 -1.74
CA LYS A 14 -7.86 2.03 -2.98
C LYS A 14 -8.03 3.34 -3.71
N SER A 15 -6.95 3.90 -4.22
CA SER A 15 -6.99 5.12 -5.04
C SER A 15 -5.96 5.10 -6.15
N ARG A 16 -6.19 5.94 -7.15
CA ARG A 16 -5.24 6.24 -8.23
C ARG A 16 -4.99 7.74 -8.20
N ALA A 17 -3.73 8.16 -8.27
CA ALA A 17 -3.37 9.58 -8.22
C ALA A 17 -2.26 9.88 -9.23
N MET A 18 -2.38 11.00 -9.94
CA MET A 18 -1.30 11.61 -10.72
C MET A 18 -0.67 12.72 -9.88
N TYR A 19 0.63 12.62 -9.60
CA TYR A 19 1.35 13.70 -8.92
C TYR A 19 2.08 14.61 -9.89
N ASP A 20 2.49 14.06 -11.02
CA ASP A 20 3.34 14.67 -12.04
C ASP A 20 2.58 14.98 -13.33
N GLY A 21 1.25 14.74 -13.36
CA GLY A 21 0.41 14.90 -14.55
C GLY A 21 0.70 13.88 -15.67
N ALA A 22 1.68 12.99 -15.48
CA ALA A 22 2.14 12.05 -16.49
C ALA A 22 1.88 10.59 -16.10
N ASN A 23 2.01 10.24 -14.81
CA ASN A 23 1.93 8.86 -14.35
C ASN A 23 0.82 8.66 -13.32
N LEU A 24 -0.07 7.72 -13.60
CA LEU A 24 -1.15 7.35 -12.69
C LEU A 24 -0.68 6.29 -11.70
N TYR A 25 -0.25 6.74 -10.53
CA TYR A 25 0.19 5.89 -9.43
C TYR A 25 -1.00 5.16 -8.81
N ARG A 26 -0.75 3.93 -8.36
CA ARG A 26 -1.71 3.10 -7.63
C ARG A 26 -1.37 3.13 -6.15
N LYS A 27 -2.38 3.42 -5.34
CA LYS A 27 -2.22 3.62 -3.90
C LYS A 27 -3.23 2.81 -3.12
N LEU A 28 -2.79 2.44 -1.93
CA LEU A 28 -3.61 1.86 -0.88
C LEU A 28 -3.47 2.74 0.36
N ASP A 29 -4.58 3.06 0.99
CA ASP A 29 -4.55 3.43 2.40
C ASP A 29 -4.64 2.13 3.19
N VAL A 30 -3.63 1.89 4.02
CA VAL A 30 -3.52 0.69 4.85
C VAL A 30 -3.62 1.13 6.30
N ARG A 31 -4.60 0.61 7.04
CA ARG A 31 -4.63 0.73 8.49
C ARG A 31 -3.67 -0.29 9.07
N LEU A 32 -2.57 0.20 9.63
CA LEU A 32 -1.56 -0.61 10.30
C LEU A 32 -2.15 -1.21 11.58
N ASP A 33 -1.55 -2.31 12.05
CA ASP A 33 -1.97 -2.94 13.31
C ASP A 33 -1.81 -2.02 14.53
N GLY A 34 -0.89 -1.03 14.45
CA GLY A 34 -0.75 0.04 15.44
C GLY A 34 -1.87 1.08 15.44
N GLY A 35 -2.81 0.99 14.50
CA GLY A 35 -3.99 1.86 14.41
C GLY A 35 -3.86 3.00 13.39
N ASP A 36 -2.63 3.43 13.07
CA ASP A 36 -2.37 4.47 12.08
C ASP A 36 -2.74 4.06 10.66
N VAL A 37 -3.17 5.03 9.84
CA VAL A 37 -3.41 4.81 8.41
C VAL A 37 -2.25 5.35 7.60
N ARG A 38 -1.65 4.49 6.77
CA ARG A 38 -0.53 4.83 5.89
C ARG A 38 -0.94 4.74 4.43
N ASN A 39 -0.67 5.80 3.66
CA ASN A 39 -0.81 5.77 2.21
C ASN A 39 0.45 5.19 1.56
N VAL A 40 0.30 4.07 0.87
CA VAL A 40 1.41 3.33 0.23
C VAL A 40 1.21 3.21 -1.27
N LYS A 41 2.29 3.47 -2.02
CA LYS A 41 2.34 3.21 -3.47
C LYS A 41 2.65 1.73 -3.67
N VAL A 42 1.97 1.10 -4.61
CA VAL A 42 2.14 -0.32 -4.93
C VAL A 42 2.22 -0.55 -6.43
N ALA A 43 2.83 -1.66 -6.81
CA ALA A 43 2.86 -2.13 -8.19
C ALA A 43 1.44 -2.42 -8.72
N ARG A 44 1.30 -2.44 -10.05
CA ARG A 44 0.02 -2.68 -10.73
C ARG A 44 -0.62 -4.00 -10.32
N ASP A 45 0.17 -5.06 -10.32
CA ASP A 45 -0.33 -6.42 -10.16
C ASP A 45 -0.86 -6.64 -8.75
N LEU A 46 -0.08 -6.22 -7.74
CA LEU A 46 -0.53 -6.23 -6.36
C LEU A 46 -1.80 -5.40 -6.14
N TRP A 47 -1.86 -4.18 -6.70
CA TRP A 47 -3.05 -3.33 -6.56
C TRP A 47 -4.30 -3.96 -7.17
N LYS A 48 -4.17 -4.76 -8.24
CA LYS A 48 -5.31 -5.47 -8.84
C LYS A 48 -5.76 -6.65 -7.99
N GLN A 49 -4.83 -7.32 -7.32
CA GLN A 49 -5.10 -8.51 -6.51
C GLN A 49 -5.73 -8.19 -5.15
N LEU A 50 -5.52 -6.97 -4.63
CA LEU A 50 -6.00 -6.57 -3.31
C LEU A 50 -7.35 -5.87 -3.37
N GLU A 51 -8.19 -6.10 -2.38
CA GLU A 51 -9.45 -5.40 -2.13
C GLU A 51 -9.45 -4.70 -0.77
N VAL A 52 -10.45 -3.86 -0.51
CA VAL A 52 -10.63 -3.29 0.84
C VAL A 52 -10.98 -4.43 1.80
N GLY A 53 -10.30 -4.49 2.94
CA GLY A 53 -10.38 -5.60 3.90
C GLY A 53 -9.25 -6.61 3.76
N ASP A 54 -8.50 -6.62 2.65
CA ASP A 54 -7.36 -7.54 2.51
C ASP A 54 -6.17 -7.15 3.39
N ARG A 55 -5.44 -8.17 3.84
CA ARG A 55 -4.18 -8.04 4.56
C ARG A 55 -3.04 -7.70 3.59
N VAL A 56 -2.19 -6.77 4.00
CA VAL A 56 -0.91 -6.45 3.33
C VAL A 56 0.20 -6.47 4.34
N VAL A 57 1.32 -7.06 3.93
CA VAL A 57 2.56 -7.11 4.71
C VAL A 57 3.68 -6.55 3.85
N LYS A 58 4.54 -5.74 4.46
CA LYS A 58 5.80 -5.29 3.88
C LYS A 58 6.92 -5.67 4.83
N GLU A 59 7.90 -6.41 4.33
CA GLU A 59 9.12 -6.72 5.07
C GLU A 59 10.13 -5.58 4.92
N ALA A 60 11.09 -5.51 5.84
CA ALA A 60 12.12 -4.47 5.79
C ALA A 60 12.94 -4.61 4.51
N GLY A 61 13.13 -3.50 3.78
CA GLY A 61 13.82 -3.50 2.48
C GLY A 61 13.11 -4.23 1.32
N ALA A 62 11.93 -4.82 1.53
CA ALA A 62 11.17 -5.52 0.50
C ALA A 62 9.95 -4.72 0.02
N ASP A 63 9.44 -5.10 -1.17
CA ASP A 63 8.16 -4.61 -1.67
C ASP A 63 6.98 -5.16 -0.86
N PRO A 64 5.88 -4.39 -0.72
CA PRO A 64 4.65 -4.90 -0.12
C PRO A 64 4.12 -6.11 -0.89
N ARG A 65 3.51 -7.06 -0.18
CA ARG A 65 2.84 -8.23 -0.74
C ARG A 65 1.51 -8.49 -0.02
N ARG A 66 0.65 -9.30 -0.65
CA ARG A 66 -0.55 -9.79 0.01
C ARG A 66 -0.14 -10.67 1.19
N GLY A 67 -0.73 -10.38 2.35
CA GLY A 67 -0.47 -11.03 3.63
C GLY A 67 -1.35 -12.23 3.89
#